data_AF-A0A661HVB0-F1
#
_entry.id   AF-A0A661HVB0-F1
#
_cell.length_a   1.000
_cell.length_b   1.000
_cell.length_c   1.000
_cell.angle_alpha   90.00
_cell.angle_beta   90.00
_cell.angle_gamma   90.00
#
_symmetry.space_group_name_H-M   'P 1'
#
loop_
_entity.id
_entity.type
_entity.pdbx_description
1 polymer ?
#
loop_
_entity_poly.entity_id
_entity_poly.type
_entity_poly.pdbx_seq_one_letter_code
_entity_poly.pdbx_strand_id
1 'polypeptide(L)'
;MFTINVEKECSCFKKSAYDNNMSFSSKNDALTQARLMESHMNQKFCQKHLFYTEEAGNTFTIRVEEKPKESNDGCCGGGHCS
;
A
#
# COMPACT_ATOMS: atom_id res chain seq x y z
N MET A 1 18.96 -0.78 -15.16
CA MET A 1 18.00 0.18 -14.58
C MET A 1 16.96 -0.60 -13.82
N PHE A 2 16.53 -0.06 -12.68
CA PHE A 2 15.48 -0.63 -11.83
C PHE A 2 14.32 0.35 -11.77
N THR A 3 13.09 -0.14 -11.79
CA THR A 3 11.92 0.73 -11.84
C THR A 3 10.96 0.41 -10.71
N ILE A 4 10.52 1.41 -9.98
CA ILE A 4 9.47 1.30 -8.96
C ILE A 4 8.15 1.72 -9.59
N ASN A 5 7.20 0.79 -9.65
CA ASN A 5 5.84 1.03 -10.11
C ASN A 5 4.86 0.81 -8.95
N VAL A 6 3.81 1.63 -8.87
CA VAL A 6 2.73 1.49 -7.90
C VAL A 6 1.52 0.94 -8.62
N GLU A 7 1.01 -0.22 -8.16
CA GLU A 7 -0.10 -0.92 -8.82
C GLU A 7 -1.39 -0.09 -8.82
N LYS A 8 -1.70 0.55 -7.68
CA LYS A 8 -2.89 1.37 -7.51
C LYS A 8 -2.57 2.70 -6.84
N GLU A 9 -2.84 3.77 -7.57
CA GLU A 9 -2.73 5.14 -7.06
C GLU A 9 -3.98 5.51 -6.26
N CYS A 10 -3.97 5.16 -4.97
CA CYS A 10 -5.04 5.56 -4.07
C CYS A 10 -5.09 7.09 -3.88
N SER A 11 -6.22 7.60 -3.37
CA SER A 11 -6.40 9.04 -3.13
C SER A 11 -5.35 9.63 -2.18
N CYS A 12 -4.77 8.82 -1.28
CA CYS A 12 -3.66 9.23 -0.42
C CYS A 12 -2.35 9.36 -1.19
N PHE A 13 -2.08 8.47 -2.15
CA PHE A 13 -0.92 8.52 -3.03
C PHE A 13 -0.94 9.78 -3.89
N LYS A 14 -2.08 10.09 -4.51
CA LYS A 14 -2.24 11.31 -5.33
C LYS A 14 -2.10 12.61 -4.54
N LYS A 15 -2.28 12.56 -3.21
CA LYS A 15 -2.07 13.70 -2.30
C LYS A 15 -0.65 13.75 -1.73
N SER A 16 0.13 12.69 -1.93
CA SER A 16 1.53 12.61 -1.51
C SER A 16 2.44 13.21 -2.56
N ALA A 17 3.70 13.42 -2.21
CA ALA A 17 4.75 13.88 -3.12
C ALA A 17 5.46 12.72 -3.86
N TYR A 18 4.89 11.51 -3.83
CA TYR A 18 5.46 10.36 -4.52
C TYR A 18 4.99 10.30 -5.97
N ASP A 19 5.93 10.00 -6.86
CA ASP A 19 5.67 9.75 -8.27
C ASP A 19 5.58 8.25 -8.56
N ASN A 20 4.81 7.89 -9.58
CA ASN A 20 4.78 6.54 -10.12
C ASN A 20 5.88 6.36 -11.18
N ASN A 21 6.28 5.11 -11.43
CA ASN A 21 7.29 4.74 -12.44
C ASN A 21 8.68 5.39 -12.20
N MET A 22 9.11 5.46 -10.94
CA MET A 22 10.43 6.00 -10.60
C MET A 22 11.54 5.06 -11.07
N SER A 23 12.52 5.58 -11.82
CA SER A 23 13.65 4.80 -12.31
C SER A 23 14.93 5.07 -11.51
N PHE A 24 15.64 4.02 -11.14
CA PHE A 24 16.88 4.04 -10.38
C PHE A 24 17.99 3.30 -11.12
N SER A 25 19.23 3.73 -10.91
CA SER A 25 20.41 3.09 -11.50
C SER A 25 20.86 1.84 -10.73
N SER A 26 20.63 1.82 -9.42
CA SER A 26 21.08 0.75 -8.51
C SER A 26 19.91 -0.03 -7.90
N LYS A 27 20.09 -1.34 -7.75
CA LYS A 27 19.13 -2.22 -7.08
C LYS A 27 18.93 -1.80 -5.62
N ASN A 28 20.02 -1.48 -4.92
CA ASN A 28 19.96 -1.09 -3.52
C ASN A 28 19.18 0.20 -3.32
N ASP A 29 19.37 1.20 -4.18
CA ASP A 29 18.63 2.46 -4.09
C ASP A 29 17.14 2.24 -4.34
N ALA A 30 16.80 1.45 -5.38
CA ALA A 30 15.41 1.11 -5.70
C ALA A 30 14.73 0.35 -4.56
N LEU A 31 15.40 -0.68 -4.02
CA LEU A 31 14.87 -1.47 -2.91
C LEU A 31 14.70 -0.62 -1.64
N THR A 32 15.70 0.21 -1.32
CA THR A 32 15.65 1.12 -0.17
C THR A 32 14.49 2.08 -0.31
N GLN A 33 14.30 2.69 -1.48
CA GLN A 33 13.17 3.59 -1.70
C GLN A 33 11.83 2.87 -1.65
N ALA A 34 11.71 1.70 -2.26
CA ALA A 34 10.47 0.92 -2.22
C ALA A 34 10.06 0.59 -0.79
N ARG A 35 11.02 0.20 0.08
CA ARG A 35 10.77 -0.07 1.50
C ARG A 35 10.42 1.20 2.30
N LEU A 36 11.06 2.32 2.00
CA LEU A 36 10.73 3.60 2.62
C LEU A 36 9.31 4.04 2.25
N MET A 37 8.93 3.91 0.97
CA MET A 37 7.58 4.16 0.48
C MET A 37 6.57 3.25 1.16
N GLU A 38 6.81 1.94 1.18
CA GLU A 38 5.96 0.96 1.85
C GLU A 38 5.69 1.34 3.31
N SER A 39 6.75 1.62 4.08
CA SER A 39 6.63 2.00 5.49
C SER A 39 5.90 3.35 5.66
N HIS A 40 6.25 4.35 4.85
CA HIS A 40 5.62 5.66 4.89
C HIS A 40 4.13 5.59 4.54
N MET A 41 3.76 4.85 3.49
CA MET A 41 2.37 4.66 3.06
C MET A 41 1.57 3.93 4.13
N ASN A 42 2.09 2.82 4.67
CA ASN A 42 1.41 2.08 5.74
C ASN A 42 1.20 2.93 7.01
N GLN A 43 2.10 3.87 7.32
CA GLN A 43 2.00 4.72 8.51
C GLN A 43 1.18 6.00 8.30
N LYS A 44 1.37 6.69 7.17
CA LYS A 44 0.81 8.04 6.90
C LYS A 44 -0.47 8.01 6.08
N PHE A 45 -0.70 6.99 5.26
CA PHE A 45 -1.92 6.94 4.46
C PHE A 45 -3.10 6.49 5.33
N CYS A 46 -4.23 6.20 4.70
CA CYS A 46 -5.47 5.86 5.35
C CYS A 46 -5.46 4.62 6.27
N GLN A 47 -4.35 3.88 6.40
CA GLN A 47 -4.16 2.65 7.22
C GLN A 47 -5.15 1.50 6.96
N LYS A 48 -6.09 1.70 6.04
CA LYS A 48 -7.05 0.74 5.50
C LYS A 48 -6.46 -0.09 4.36
N HIS A 49 -5.54 0.52 3.61
CA HIS A 49 -4.76 -0.17 2.61
C HIS A 49 -3.44 -0.63 3.22
N LEU A 50 -3.09 -1.88 2.98
CA LEU A 50 -1.76 -2.44 3.17
C LEU A 50 -0.97 -2.25 1.88
N PHE A 51 0.24 -1.74 2.05
CA PHE A 51 1.20 -1.59 0.97
C PHE A 51 2.33 -2.59 1.19
N TYR A 52 2.78 -3.25 0.14
CA TYR A 52 3.96 -4.12 0.18
C TYR A 52 4.71 -4.09 -1.13
N THR A 53 6.03 -4.21 -1.03
CA THR A 53 6.93 -4.24 -2.18
C THR A 53 7.10 -5.67 -2.69
N GLU A 54 6.81 -5.88 -3.97
CA GLU A 54 7.10 -7.10 -4.71
C GLU A 54 8.28 -6.85 -5.68
N GLU A 55 9.32 -7.68 -5.61
CA GLU A 55 10.45 -7.63 -6.54
C GLU A 55 10.22 -8.60 -7.71
N ALA A 56 10.16 -8.07 -8.92
CA ALA A 56 10.08 -8.81 -10.17
C ALA A 56 11.34 -8.53 -11.01
N GLY A 57 12.46 -9.16 -10.64
CA GLY A 57 13.74 -9.02 -11.33
C GLY A 57 14.31 -7.61 -11.25
N ASN A 58 14.06 -6.80 -12.28
CA ASN A 58 14.48 -5.41 -12.38
C ASN A 58 13.37 -4.40 -12.05
N THR A 59 12.16 -4.87 -11.77
CA THR A 59 11.01 -4.02 -11.50
C THR A 59 10.51 -4.28 -10.08
N PHE A 60 10.34 -3.21 -9.31
CA PHE A 60 9.73 -3.23 -7.99
C PHE A 60 8.30 -2.76 -8.11
N THR A 61 7.34 -3.59 -7.73
CA THR A 61 5.92 -3.25 -7.77
C THR A 61 5.40 -3.06 -6.36
N ILE A 62 4.94 -1.86 -6.01
CA ILE A 62 4.21 -1.59 -4.77
C ILE A 62 2.76 -2.02 -4.99
N ARG A 63 2.40 -3.17 -4.43
CA ARG A 63 1.04 -3.66 -4.44
C ARG A 63 0.23 -3.05 -3.29
N VAL A 64 -1.07 -2.96 -3.52
CA VAL A 64 -2.02 -2.35 -2.59
C VAL A 64 -3.14 -3.34 -2.32
N GLU A 65 -3.23 -3.80 -1.08
CA GLU A 65 -4.31 -4.65 -0.62
C GLU A 65 -5.19 -3.90 0.37
N GLU A 66 -6.51 -4.04 0.23
CA GLU A 66 -7.43 -3.54 1.23
C GLU A 66 -7.40 -4.51 2.42
N LYS A 67 -7.14 -4.00 3.64
CA LYS A 67 -7.36 -4.83 4.83
C LYS A 67 -8.81 -5.28 4.78
N PRO A 68 -9.10 -6.59 4.89
CA PRO A 68 -10.46 -7.03 5.09
C PRO A 68 -10.96 -6.29 6.32
N LYS A 69 -11.97 -5.44 6.13
CA LYS A 69 -12.68 -4.87 7.26
C LYS A 69 -13.18 -6.09 8.01
N GLU A 70 -12.75 -6.25 9.25
CA GLU A 70 -13.50 -7.07 10.19
C GLU A 70 -14.87 -6.42 10.25
N SER A 71 -15.77 -6.91 9.38
CA SER A 71 -17.17 -6.59 9.41
C SER A 71 -17.65 -7.10 10.75
N ASN A 72 -17.53 -6.26 11.78
CA ASN A 72 -18.39 -6.29 12.95
C ASN A 72 -19.80 -5.83 12.53
N ASP A 73 -20.30 -6.42 11.45
CA ASP A 73 -21.71 -6.42 11.07
C ASP A 73 -22.35 -7.55 11.89
N GLY A 74 -22.39 -7.30 13.20
CA GLY A 74 -23.09 -8.11 14.19
C GLY A 74 -24.31 -7.34 14.70
N CYS A 75 -25.07 -6.70 13.80
CA CYS A 75 -26.41 -6.23 14.08
C CYS A 75 -27.36 -7.43 13.93
N CYS A 76 -27.69 -8.12 15.03
CA CYS A 76 -28.92 -8.93 15.21
C CYS A 76 -28.89 -9.67 16.55
N GLY A 77 -29.12 -8.94 17.64
CA GLY A 77 -29.34 -9.52 18.97
C GLY A 77 -30.44 -8.74 19.68
N GLY A 78 -31.62 -8.66 19.04
CA GLY A 78 -32.81 -8.03 19.60
C GLY A 78 -33.22 -8.73 20.91
N GLY A 79 -32.73 -8.19 22.03
CA GLY A 79 -33.19 -8.55 23.36
C GLY A 79 -34.53 -7.89 23.66
N HIS A 80 -35.61 -8.46 23.14
CA HIS A 80 -36.95 -8.30 23.70
C HIS A 80 -37.54 -9.72 23.82
N CYS A 81 -37.36 -10.33 24.98
CA CYS A 81 -38.15 -11.47 25.42
C CYS A 81 -38.98 -11.00 26.63
N SER A 82 -40.27 -11.33 26.57
CA SER A 82 -41.34 -10.95 27.50
C SER A 82 -41.13 -11.38 28.94
#